data_AF-A0A956P2Z9-F1
#
_entry.id   AF-A0A956P2Z9-F1
#
_cell.length_a   1.000
_cell.length_b   1.000
_cell.length_c   1.000
_cell.angle_alpha   90.00
_cell.angle_beta   90.00
_cell.angle_gamma   90.00
#
_symmetry.space_group_name_H-M   'P 1'
#
loop_
_entity.id
_entity.type
_entity.pdbx_description
1 polymer ?
#
loop_
_entity_poly.entity_id
_entity_poly.type
_entity_poly.pdbx_seq_one_letter_code
_entity_poly.pdbx_strand_id
1 'polypeptide(L)'
;MRSTTRVGLVVLCVGIAAQVAAHLGDVVLAFWDAQAHLDIARRVIDSTTPGLQMLGTVWLPVPHLLYLPFTQIDPLWWNGLAGGIVGLAAFVLMAVSVHDIVRRRSERAA
;
A
#
# COMPACT_ATOMS: atom_id res chain seq x y z
N MET A 1 -20.25 14.34 -2.66
CA MET A 1 -19.82 13.89 -1.32
C MET A 1 -20.47 12.57 -0.90
N ARG A 2 -21.82 12.45 -0.81
CA ARG A 2 -22.46 11.18 -0.40
C ARG A 2 -22.12 9.98 -1.31
N SER A 3 -22.03 10.15 -2.63
CA SER A 3 -21.64 9.08 -3.56
C SER A 3 -20.17 8.67 -3.40
N THR A 4 -19.26 9.65 -3.33
CA THR A 4 -17.82 9.43 -3.12
C THR A 4 -17.55 8.65 -1.82
N THR A 5 -18.21 9.00 -0.72
CA THR A 5 -18.07 8.28 0.56
C THR A 5 -18.56 6.85 0.45
N ARG A 6 -19.69 6.60 -0.24
CA ARG A 6 -20.19 5.23 -0.46
C ARG A 6 -19.19 4.39 -1.25
N VAL A 7 -18.62 4.95 -2.33
CA VAL A 7 -17.59 4.26 -3.12
C VAL A 7 -16.37 3.97 -2.25
N GLY A 8 -15.89 4.94 -1.48
CA GLY A 8 -14.76 4.74 -0.56
C GLY A 8 -15.01 3.60 0.44
N LEU A 9 -16.20 3.54 1.05
CA LEU A 9 -16.56 2.46 1.98
C LEU A 9 -16.61 1.10 1.28
N VAL A 10 -17.25 1.00 0.11
CA VAL A 10 -17.32 -0.26 -0.64
C VAL A 10 -15.92 -0.75 -1.01
N VAL A 11 -15.07 0.14 -1.55
CA VAL A 11 -13.70 -0.20 -1.95
C VAL A 11 -12.86 -0.60 -0.74
N LEU A 12 -13.03 0.09 0.40
CA LEU A 12 -12.35 -0.27 1.64
C LEU A 12 -12.75 -1.67 2.12
N CYS A 13 -14.05 -2.00 2.15
CA CYS A 13 -14.53 -3.33 2.52
C CYS A 13 -13.99 -4.42 1.58
N VAL A 14 -14.02 -4.17 0.26
CA VAL A 14 -13.46 -5.10 -0.74
C VAL A 14 -11.95 -5.28 -0.56
N GLY A 15 -11.21 -4.19 -0.35
CA GLY A 15 -9.76 -4.24 -0.12
C GLY A 15 -9.38 -4.99 1.15
N ILE A 16 -10.10 -4.78 2.25
CA ILE A 16 -9.92 -5.54 3.50
C ILE A 16 -10.21 -7.03 3.27
N ALA A 17 -11.33 -7.36 2.62
CA ALA A 17 -11.68 -8.75 2.33
C ALA A 17 -10.63 -9.44 1.45
N ALA A 18 -10.12 -8.76 0.42
CA ALA A 18 -9.05 -9.26 -0.42
C ALA A 18 -7.74 -9.48 0.36
N GLN A 19 -7.38 -8.55 1.25
CA GLN A 19 -6.18 -8.70 2.07
C GLN A 19 -6.31 -9.83 3.09
N VAL A 20 -7.47 -10.00 3.71
CA VAL A 20 -7.75 -11.15 4.59
C VAL A 20 -7.66 -12.45 3.80
N ALA A 21 -8.27 -12.54 2.62
CA ALA A 21 -8.19 -13.73 1.78
C ALA A 21 -6.73 -14.04 1.36
N ALA A 22 -5.95 -13.01 1.01
CA ALA A 22 -4.54 -13.17 0.67
C ALA A 22 -3.69 -13.66 1.86
N HIS A 23 -3.98 -13.17 3.07
CA HIS A 23 -3.29 -13.58 4.28
C HIS A 23 -3.65 -15.02 4.67
N LEU A 24 -4.93 -15.41 4.58
CA LEU A 24 -5.37 -16.78 4.83
C LEU A 24 -4.87 -17.79 3.79
N GLY A 25 -4.57 -17.32 2.58
CA GLY A 25 -4.03 -18.14 1.49
C GLY A 25 -2.50 -18.15 1.43
N ASP A 26 -1.79 -17.51 2.36
CA ASP A 26 -0.32 -17.39 2.38
C ASP A 26 0.28 -16.78 1.09
N VAL A 27 -0.46 -15.91 0.40
CA VAL A 27 -0.04 -15.30 -0.87
C VAL A 27 0.39 -13.83 -0.75
N VAL A 28 0.38 -13.24 0.45
CA VAL A 28 0.78 -11.83 0.66
C VAL A 28 2.21 -11.55 0.17
N LEU A 29 3.10 -12.52 0.35
CA LEU A 29 4.51 -12.46 -0.05
C LEU A 29 4.82 -13.45 -1.19
N ALA A 30 3.82 -13.87 -1.97
CA ALA A 30 4.00 -14.85 -3.04
C ALA A 30 4.96 -14.37 -4.14
N PHE A 31 5.12 -13.06 -4.30
CA PHE A 31 6.03 -12.48 -5.28
C PHE A 31 7.27 -11.90 -4.58
N TRP A 32 8.47 -12.23 -5.09
CA TRP A 32 9.72 -11.88 -4.44
C TRP A 32 9.94 -10.37 -4.29
N ASP A 33 9.45 -9.58 -5.25
CA ASP A 33 9.53 -8.12 -5.17
C ASP A 33 8.77 -7.56 -3.97
N ALA A 34 7.69 -8.22 -3.52
CA ALA A 34 6.94 -7.77 -2.34
C ALA A 34 7.82 -7.82 -1.08
N GLN A 35 8.51 -8.95 -0.86
CA GLN A 35 9.49 -9.10 0.22
C GLN A 35 10.63 -8.07 0.09
N ALA A 36 11.20 -7.96 -1.12
CA ALA A 36 12.33 -7.06 -1.37
C ALA A 36 12.00 -5.59 -1.04
N HIS A 37 10.81 -5.12 -1.38
CA HIS A 37 10.38 -3.76 -1.05
C HIS A 37 10.26 -3.53 0.47
N LEU A 38 9.80 -4.51 1.24
CA LEU A 38 9.73 -4.41 2.70
C LEU A 38 11.14 -4.40 3.32
N ASP A 39 12.04 -5.23 2.80
CA ASP A 39 13.43 -5.30 3.26
C ASP A 39 14.18 -4.01 2.97
N ILE A 40 14.00 -3.41 1.79
CA ILE A 40 14.60 -2.12 1.43
C ILE A 40 14.12 -1.02 2.37
N ALA A 41 12.84 -1.01 2.73
CA ALA A 41 12.32 -0.06 3.71
C ALA A 41 12.94 -0.30 5.10
N ARG A 42 12.93 -1.55 5.59
CA ARG A 42 13.42 -1.89 6.93
C ARG A 42 14.90 -1.62 7.12
N ARG A 43 15.73 -1.95 6.12
CA ARG A 43 17.20 -1.81 6.20
C ARG A 43 17.67 -0.35 6.26
N VAL A 44 16.81 0.64 6.00
CA VAL A 44 17.12 2.06 6.28
C VAL A 44 17.48 2.26 7.75
N ILE A 45 16.86 1.49 8.66
CA ILE A 45 17.11 1.55 10.10
C ILE A 45 17.96 0.35 10.56
N ASP A 46 17.62 -0.86 10.10
CA ASP A 46 18.17 -2.11 10.66
C ASP A 46 19.49 -2.60 9.99
N SER A 47 20.06 -1.85 9.04
CA SER A 47 21.32 -2.24 8.40
C SER A 47 22.54 -1.91 9.24
N THR A 48 23.69 -2.47 8.85
CA THR A 48 25.00 -2.12 9.45
C THR A 48 25.46 -0.69 9.13
N THR A 49 24.86 -0.05 8.12
CA THR A 49 25.10 1.35 7.74
C THR A 49 23.78 2.11 7.56
N PRO A 50 23.02 2.35 8.66
CA PRO A 50 21.70 2.98 8.61
C PRO A 50 21.69 4.32 7.89
N GLY A 51 20.60 4.62 7.21
CA GLY A 51 20.36 5.90 6.53
C GLY A 51 19.71 5.74 5.15
N LEU A 52 19.30 6.87 4.58
CA LEU A 52 18.53 6.92 3.34
C LEU A 52 19.30 6.37 2.13
N GLN A 53 20.63 6.29 2.19
CA GLN A 53 21.45 5.63 1.16
C GLN A 53 21.05 4.16 0.94
N MET A 54 20.44 3.52 1.94
CA MET A 54 19.99 2.13 1.84
C MET A 54 18.74 1.93 0.98
N LEU A 55 18.07 3.00 0.54
CA LEU A 55 16.95 2.92 -0.40
C LEU A 55 17.39 2.39 -1.78
N GLY A 56 18.69 2.46 -2.09
CA GLY A 56 19.23 2.05 -3.37
C GLY A 56 18.82 2.98 -4.52
N THR A 57 19.03 2.52 -5.75
CA THR A 57 18.87 3.34 -6.97
C THR A 57 17.97 2.72 -8.03
N VAL A 58 17.57 1.45 -7.86
CA VAL A 58 16.80 0.70 -8.86
C VAL A 58 15.33 1.12 -8.89
N TRP A 59 14.75 1.37 -7.71
CA TRP A 59 13.34 1.70 -7.55
C TRP A 59 13.15 3.11 -7.01
N LEU A 60 12.05 3.75 -7.39
CA LEU A 60 11.63 5.02 -6.78
C LEU A 60 11.45 4.84 -5.26
N PRO A 61 11.88 5.82 -4.44
CA PRO A 61 11.95 5.65 -3.00
C PRO A 61 10.58 5.74 -2.31
N VAL A 62 9.57 6.29 -2.98
CA VAL A 62 8.24 6.58 -2.38
C VAL A 62 7.62 5.37 -1.67
N PRO A 63 7.45 4.18 -2.28
CA PRO A 63 6.90 3.03 -1.57
C PRO A 63 7.73 2.66 -0.33
N HIS A 64 9.06 2.68 -0.41
CA HIS A 64 9.94 2.35 0.71
C HIS A 64 9.79 3.32 1.87
N LEU A 65 9.66 4.62 1.58
CA LEU A 65 9.42 5.64 2.61
C LEU A 65 8.05 5.47 3.28
N LEU A 66 7.03 5.06 2.53
CA LEU A 66 5.69 4.79 3.07
C LEU A 66 5.66 3.51 3.90
N TYR A 67 6.40 2.47 3.51
CA TYR A 67 6.51 1.22 4.25
C TYR A 67 7.35 1.37 5.52
N LEU A 68 8.34 2.27 5.52
CA LEU A 68 9.32 2.46 6.60
C LEU A 68 8.74 2.42 8.02
N PRO A 69 7.71 3.20 8.40
CA PRO A 69 7.18 3.16 9.77
C PRO A 69 6.53 1.82 10.12
N PHE A 70 5.95 1.12 9.14
CA PHE A 70 5.25 -0.15 9.37
C PHE A 70 6.21 -1.34 9.39
N THR A 71 7.31 -1.30 8.65
CA THR A 71 8.31 -2.39 8.66
C THR A 71 9.13 -2.45 9.94
N GLN A 72 9.08 -1.42 10.78
CA GLN A 72 9.66 -1.46 12.14
C GLN A 72 8.84 -2.32 13.11
N ILE A 73 7.62 -2.70 12.73
CA ILE A 73 6.76 -3.57 13.54
C ILE A 73 6.96 -5.00 13.03
N ASP A 74 7.70 -5.81 13.80
CA ASP A 74 8.13 -7.16 13.40
C ASP A 74 7.02 -8.03 12.81
N PRO A 75 5.84 -8.17 13.45
CA PRO A 75 4.75 -8.94 12.86
C PRO A 75 4.33 -8.45 11.47
N LEU A 76 4.26 -7.13 11.25
CA LEU A 76 3.82 -6.53 9.98
C LEU A 76 4.85 -6.71 8.87
N TRP A 77 6.15 -6.73 9.22
CA TRP A 77 7.22 -7.03 8.28
C TRP A 77 7.18 -8.51 7.88
N TRP A 78 7.17 -9.42 8.85
CA TRP A 78 7.22 -10.86 8.62
C TRP A 78 6.05 -11.41 7.81
N ASN A 79 4.85 -10.88 8.02
CA ASN A 79 3.65 -11.35 7.34
C ASN A 79 3.23 -10.50 6.13
N GLY A 80 4.02 -9.49 5.76
CA GLY A 80 3.79 -8.62 4.63
C GLY A 80 2.69 -7.55 4.80
N LEU A 81 2.04 -7.46 5.97
CA LEU A 81 0.99 -6.48 6.21
C LEU A 81 1.49 -5.03 6.21
N ALA A 82 2.79 -4.78 6.43
CA ALA A 82 3.37 -3.45 6.30
C ALA A 82 3.14 -2.87 4.89
N GLY A 83 3.34 -3.68 3.85
CA GLY A 83 3.04 -3.30 2.46
C GLY A 83 1.54 -3.28 2.21
N GLY A 84 0.80 -4.24 2.77
CA GLY A 84 -0.66 -4.33 2.66
C GLY A 84 -1.40 -3.08 3.16
N ILE A 85 -1.02 -2.53 4.32
CA ILE A 85 -1.62 -1.30 4.88
C ILE A 85 -1.51 -0.13 3.89
N VAL A 86 -0.32 0.08 3.35
CA VAL A 86 -0.06 1.16 2.38
C VAL A 86 -0.77 0.87 1.05
N GLY A 87 -0.76 -0.39 0.59
CA GLY A 87 -1.47 -0.82 -0.61
C GLY A 87 -2.99 -0.60 -0.53
N LEU A 88 -3.60 -0.94 0.61
CA LEU A 88 -5.03 -0.71 0.87
C LEU A 88 -5.37 0.78 0.83
N ALA A 89 -4.56 1.62 1.48
CA ALA A 89 -4.74 3.07 1.44
C ALA A 89 -4.64 3.62 0.01
N ALA A 90 -3.61 3.19 -0.74
CA ALA A 90 -3.42 3.58 -2.13
C ALA A 90 -4.58 3.14 -3.03
N PHE A 91 -5.08 1.91 -2.85
CA PHE A 91 -6.22 1.36 -3.59
C PHE A 91 -7.50 2.19 -3.36
N VAL A 92 -7.82 2.51 -2.11
CA VAL A 92 -8.98 3.35 -1.77
C VAL A 92 -8.84 4.75 -2.34
N LEU A 93 -7.68 5.39 -2.17
CA LEU A 93 -7.42 6.74 -2.69
C LEU A 93 -7.52 6.79 -4.22
N MET A 94 -6.97 5.80 -4.91
CA MET A 94 -7.06 5.68 -6.37
C MET A 94 -8.52 5.58 -6.81
N ALA A 95 -9.30 4.65 -6.25
CA ALA A 95 -10.68 4.43 -6.65
C ALA A 95 -11.58 5.65 -6.40
N VAL A 96 -11.41 6.30 -5.24
CA VAL A 96 -12.12 7.54 -4.89
C VAL A 96 -11.75 8.67 -5.86
N SER A 97 -10.46 8.84 -6.16
CA SER A 97 -9.98 9.88 -7.06
C SER A 97 -10.51 9.70 -8.48
N VAL A 98 -10.47 8.47 -9.00
CA VAL A 98 -11.00 8.14 -10.34
C VAL A 98 -12.50 8.40 -10.40
N HIS A 99 -13.26 7.93 -9.41
CA HIS A 99 -14.69 8.18 -9.33
C HIS A 99 -14.99 9.69 -9.34
N ASP A 100 -14.26 10.48 -8.55
CA ASP A 100 -14.47 11.92 -8.47
C ASP A 100 -14.13 12.65 -9.77
N ILE A 101 -13.09 12.23 -10.48
CA ILE A 101 -12.76 12.75 -11.80
C ILE A 101 -13.90 12.47 -12.80
N VAL A 102 -14.38 11.23 -12.86
CA VAL A 102 -15.45 10.82 -13.77
C VAL A 102 -16.74 11.57 -13.46
N ARG A 103 -17.15 11.60 -12.18
CA ARG A 103 -18.36 12.31 -11.74
C ARG A 103 -18.32 13.79 -12.14
N ARG A 104 -17.21 14.48 -11.87
CA ARG A 104 -17.04 15.90 -12.23
C ARG A 104 -17.05 16.14 -13.74
N ARG A 105 -16.58 15.18 -14.54
CA ARG A 105 -16.62 15.25 -16.00
C ARG A 105 -18.05 15.06 -16.52
N SER A 106 -18.79 14.09 -15.99
CA SER A 106 -20.19 13.86 -16.36
C SER A 106 -21.09 15.04 -16.01
N GLU A 107 -20.90 15.64 -14.83
CA GLU A 107 -21.65 16.84 -14.38
C GLU A 107 -21.38 18.07 -15.26
N ARG A 108 -20.25 18.16 -15.95
CA ARG A 108 -19.92 19.26 -16.88
C ARG A 108 -20.43 19.05 -18.30
N ALA A 109 -20.76 17.81 -18.65
CA ALA A 109 -21.23 17.43 -19.98
C ALA A 109 -22.76 17.38 -20.10
N ALA A 110 -23.45 17.48 -18.96
CA ALA A 110 -24.90 17.63 -18.84
C ALA A 110 -25.28 19.11 -18.74
#